data_AF-A0A5P9PNC3-F1
#
_entry.id   AF-A0A5P9PNC3-F1
#
_cell.length_a   1.000
_cell.length_b   1.000
_cell.length_c   1.000
_cell.angle_alpha   90.00
_cell.angle_beta   90.00
_cell.angle_gamma   90.00
#
_symmetry.space_group_name_H-M   'P 1'
#
loop_
_entity.id
_entity.type
_entity.pdbx_description
1 polymer ?
#
loop_
_entity_poly.entity_id
_entity_poly.type
_entity_poly.pdbx_seq_one_letter_code
_entity_poly.pdbx_strand_id
1 'polypeptide(L)'
;MVATALEPLGLSMAGLAHKARTADDSAGLYRVGMWTVVLIAAGVNYRHGSTGWAQPSLNGVVFAALYLGSVTGWELRERQAHRQRHAGRLPPQRPRFGVARWLRYPRISIRATSFAIRDNLTDPHVAWTTALTEVRRAREFRRNRRIFRRRTRKLLQHQSHFRRSAAPPEPECPPLIEPLLPGPDGDGRPSQPTQGVDVSDLLPVAREVAAELGPRLSRDRLLDGIRARGHTVGGRRRAAIYDVVRASVLSAGSPDRVANSLPLPGASMRLSP
;
A
#
# COMPACT_ATOMS: atom_id res chain seq x y z
N MET A 1 -36.39 19.75 19.39
CA MET A 1 -35.01 19.50 19.89
C MET A 1 -34.87 18.28 20.82
N VAL A 2 -35.95 17.65 21.30
CA VAL A 2 -35.85 16.43 22.16
C VAL A 2 -35.53 15.16 21.34
N ALA A 3 -36.01 15.04 20.09
CA ALA A 3 -35.79 13.87 19.24
C ALA A 3 -34.31 13.59 18.92
N THR A 4 -33.50 14.64 18.73
CA THR A 4 -32.06 14.55 18.46
C THR A 4 -31.24 13.98 19.62
N ALA A 5 -31.75 14.04 20.86
CA ALA A 5 -31.05 13.48 22.01
C ALA A 5 -31.29 11.96 22.19
N LEU A 6 -32.37 11.42 21.62
CA LEU A 6 -32.73 9.99 21.75
C LEU A 6 -32.06 9.11 20.69
N GLU A 7 -31.71 9.66 19.53
CA GLU A 7 -30.96 8.99 18.47
C GLU A 7 -29.63 8.35 18.92
N PRO A 8 -28.72 9.05 19.61
CA PRO A 8 -27.47 8.45 20.08
C PRO A 8 -27.70 7.35 21.13
N LEU A 9 -28.78 7.45 21.91
CA LEU A 9 -29.13 6.44 22.90
C LEU A 9 -29.67 5.16 22.24
N GLY A 10 -30.51 5.28 21.21
CA GLY A 10 -30.95 4.14 20.38
C GLY A 10 -29.80 3.47 19.65
N LEU A 11 -28.89 4.25 19.05
CA LEU A 11 -27.68 3.75 18.38
C LEU A 11 -26.72 3.05 19.36
N SER A 12 -26.56 3.58 20.57
CA SER A 12 -25.70 2.95 21.60
C SER A 12 -26.28 1.62 22.07
N MET A 13 -27.59 1.53 22.30
CA MET A 13 -28.27 0.28 22.66
C MET A 13 -28.25 -0.75 21.54
N ALA A 14 -28.45 -0.34 20.27
CA ALA A 14 -28.28 -1.22 19.12
C ALA A 14 -26.83 -1.74 19.01
N GLY A 15 -25.85 -0.88 19.28
CA GLY A 15 -24.44 -1.24 19.35
C GLY A 15 -24.11 -2.24 20.47
N LEU A 16 -24.75 -2.09 21.64
CA LEU A 16 -24.63 -3.04 22.75
C LEU A 16 -25.31 -4.38 22.45
N ALA A 17 -26.50 -4.36 21.85
CA ALA A 17 -27.23 -5.56 21.41
C ALA A 17 -26.45 -6.35 20.35
N HIS A 18 -25.81 -5.64 19.42
CA HIS A 18 -24.92 -6.24 18.44
C HIS A 18 -23.66 -6.83 19.11
N LYS A 19 -23.04 -6.11 20.06
CA LYS A 19 -21.89 -6.63 20.82
C LYS A 19 -22.21 -7.87 21.65
N ALA A 20 -23.36 -7.92 22.32
CA ALA A 20 -23.79 -9.07 23.12
C ALA A 20 -23.95 -10.33 22.27
N ARG A 21 -24.57 -10.22 21.08
CA ARG A 21 -24.67 -11.34 20.12
C ARG A 21 -23.30 -11.81 19.62
N THR A 22 -22.34 -10.90 19.45
CA THR A 22 -20.99 -11.27 19.02
C THR A 22 -20.16 -11.96 20.11
N ALA A 23 -20.61 -11.92 21.37
CA ALA A 23 -19.98 -12.59 22.51
C ALA A 23 -20.68 -13.90 22.88
N ASP A 24 -21.66 -14.34 22.09
CA ASP A 24 -22.57 -15.46 22.38
C ASP A 24 -23.30 -15.33 23.74
N ASP A 25 -23.44 -14.08 24.18
CA ASP A 25 -24.09 -13.73 25.44
C ASP A 25 -25.57 -13.42 25.20
N SER A 26 -26.38 -13.45 26.26
CA SER A 26 -27.83 -13.29 26.17
C SER A 26 -28.21 -11.90 25.61
N ALA A 27 -28.40 -11.83 24.30
CA ALA A 27 -28.73 -10.58 23.61
C ALA A 27 -30.17 -10.10 23.86
N GLY A 28 -30.96 -10.83 24.64
CA GLY A 28 -32.36 -10.55 24.91
C GLY A 28 -32.56 -9.20 25.61
N LEU A 29 -31.85 -8.95 26.71
CA LEU A 29 -31.99 -7.73 27.50
C LEU A 29 -31.65 -6.47 26.70
N TYR A 30 -30.58 -6.52 25.90
CA TYR A 30 -30.19 -5.39 25.05
C TYR A 30 -31.18 -5.13 23.91
N ARG A 31 -31.79 -6.18 23.34
CA ARG A 31 -32.87 -6.03 22.35
C ARG A 31 -34.09 -5.37 22.97
N VAL A 32 -34.49 -5.79 24.17
CA VAL A 32 -35.60 -5.18 24.90
C VAL A 32 -35.31 -3.69 25.13
N GLY A 33 -34.12 -3.35 25.64
CA GLY A 33 -33.71 -1.96 25.81
C GLY A 33 -33.74 -1.13 24.52
N MET A 34 -33.21 -1.68 23.42
CA MET A 34 -33.27 -1.05 22.10
C MET A 34 -34.72 -0.80 21.65
N TRP A 35 -35.59 -1.82 21.71
CA TRP A 35 -36.98 -1.69 21.30
C TRP A 35 -37.77 -0.70 22.15
N THR A 36 -37.52 -0.66 23.47
CA THR A 36 -38.11 0.35 24.36
C THR A 36 -37.76 1.77 23.90
N VAL A 37 -36.48 2.04 23.61
CA VAL A 37 -36.03 3.37 23.14
C VAL A 37 -36.65 3.71 21.79
N VAL A 38 -36.73 2.74 20.88
CA VAL A 38 -37.30 2.91 19.54
C VAL A 38 -38.79 3.21 19.61
N LEU A 39 -39.54 2.54 20.48
CA LEU A 39 -40.95 2.81 20.70
C LEU A 39 -41.18 4.20 21.30
N ILE A 40 -40.35 4.62 22.26
CA ILE A 40 -40.40 5.99 22.82
C ILE A 40 -40.13 7.02 21.72
N ALA A 41 -39.08 6.83 20.92
CA ALA A 41 -38.75 7.74 19.82
C ALA A 41 -39.84 7.79 18.75
N ALA A 42 -40.43 6.65 18.39
CA ALA A 42 -41.56 6.58 17.47
C ALA A 42 -42.78 7.32 18.02
N GLY A 43 -43.08 7.17 19.32
CA GLY A 43 -44.16 7.89 20.00
C GLY A 43 -43.96 9.40 20.03
N VAL A 44 -42.74 9.86 20.31
CA VAL A 44 -42.38 11.29 20.27
C VAL A 44 -42.55 11.86 18.86
N ASN A 45 -42.09 11.13 17.82
CA ASN A 45 -42.25 11.54 16.43
C ASN A 45 -43.72 11.56 15.99
N TYR A 46 -44.49 10.54 16.38
CA TYR A 46 -45.93 10.50 16.12
C TYR A 46 -46.63 11.72 16.73
N ARG A 47 -46.35 12.01 18.01
CA ARG A 47 -46.92 13.15 18.72
C ARG A 47 -46.50 14.49 18.14
N HIS A 48 -45.26 14.60 17.65
CA HIS A 48 -44.76 15.84 17.05
C HIS A 48 -45.37 16.11 15.68
N GLY A 49 -45.55 15.06 14.86
CA GLY A 49 -46.20 15.20 13.56
C GLY A 49 -47.72 15.37 13.64
N SER A 50 -48.36 14.93 14.73
CA SER A 50 -49.82 14.96 14.91
C SER A 50 -50.28 16.12 15.80
N THR A 51 -51.52 16.59 15.62
CA THR A 51 -52.11 17.67 16.44
C THR A 51 -52.40 17.21 17.87
N GLY A 52 -52.73 15.93 18.05
CA GLY A 52 -52.90 15.28 19.35
C GLY A 52 -52.77 13.76 19.22
N TRP A 53 -52.74 13.06 20.36
CA TRP A 53 -52.58 11.59 20.38
C TRP A 53 -53.74 10.86 19.65
N ALA A 54 -54.97 11.36 19.81
CA ALA A 54 -56.18 10.82 19.19
C ALA A 54 -56.48 11.43 17.80
N GLN A 55 -55.61 12.30 17.28
CA GLN A 55 -55.81 12.99 16.01
C GLN A 55 -54.58 12.72 15.10
N PRO A 56 -54.45 11.49 14.56
CA PRO A 56 -53.32 11.14 13.71
C PRO A 56 -53.26 12.04 12.49
N SER A 57 -52.08 12.60 12.23
CA SER A 57 -51.78 13.18 10.92
C SER A 57 -50.98 12.18 10.08
N LEU A 58 -51.04 12.34 8.76
CA LEU A 58 -50.21 11.54 7.84
C LEU A 58 -48.72 11.65 8.21
N ASN A 59 -48.24 12.86 8.51
CA ASN A 59 -46.84 13.09 8.86
C ASN A 59 -46.44 12.35 10.14
N GLY A 60 -47.26 12.40 11.19
CA GLY A 60 -46.99 11.71 12.46
C GLY A 60 -46.90 10.20 12.28
N VAL A 61 -47.84 9.61 11.53
CA VAL A 61 -47.85 8.17 11.24
C VAL A 61 -46.63 7.76 10.42
N VAL A 62 -46.31 8.51 9.35
CA VAL A 62 -45.17 8.20 8.47
C VAL A 62 -43.84 8.27 9.24
N PHE A 63 -43.61 9.31 10.05
CA PHE A 63 -42.36 9.40 10.82
C PHE A 63 -42.20 8.28 11.85
N ALA A 64 -43.27 7.92 12.56
CA ALA A 64 -43.24 6.81 13.50
C ALA A 64 -42.96 5.47 12.78
N ALA A 65 -43.62 5.26 11.63
CA ALA A 65 -43.43 4.06 10.82
C ALA A 65 -42.01 3.97 10.26
N LEU A 66 -41.43 5.07 9.78
CA LEU A 66 -40.03 5.11 9.32
C LEU A 66 -39.04 4.75 10.44
N TYR A 67 -39.28 5.25 11.65
CA TYR A 67 -38.45 4.93 12.82
C TYR A 67 -38.47 3.43 13.13
N LEU A 68 -39.67 2.84 13.25
CA LEU A 68 -39.85 1.41 13.48
C LEU A 68 -39.28 0.56 12.33
N GLY A 69 -39.54 0.98 11.09
CA GLY A 69 -39.10 0.30 9.87
C GLY A 69 -37.58 0.23 9.77
N SER A 70 -36.87 1.31 10.12
CA SER A 70 -35.41 1.35 10.07
C SER A 70 -34.75 0.29 10.97
N VAL A 71 -35.21 0.18 12.22
CA VAL A 71 -34.68 -0.77 13.21
C VAL A 71 -35.09 -2.19 12.87
N THR A 72 -36.33 -2.38 12.42
CA THR A 72 -36.83 -3.67 11.94
C THR A 72 -35.99 -4.19 10.77
N GLY A 73 -35.74 -3.34 9.76
CA GLY A 73 -34.92 -3.69 8.61
C GLY A 73 -33.48 -4.06 9.00
N TRP A 74 -32.89 -3.34 9.94
CA TRP A 74 -31.58 -3.69 10.49
C TRP A 74 -31.58 -5.05 11.21
N GLU A 75 -32.59 -5.35 12.04
CA GLU A 75 -32.73 -6.65 12.71
C GLU A 75 -32.89 -7.81 11.72
N LEU A 76 -33.71 -7.63 10.67
CA LEU A 76 -33.87 -8.65 9.62
C LEU A 76 -32.54 -8.91 8.91
N ARG A 77 -31.82 -7.85 8.55
CA ARG A 77 -30.50 -7.96 7.92
C ARG A 77 -29.50 -8.68 8.81
N GLU A 78 -29.45 -8.37 10.11
CA GLU A 78 -28.54 -9.05 11.06
C GLU A 78 -28.90 -10.54 11.21
N ARG A 79 -30.19 -10.87 11.33
CA ARG A 79 -30.65 -12.27 11.36
C ARG A 79 -30.33 -13.02 10.08
N GLN A 80 -30.47 -12.37 8.92
CA GLN A 80 -30.10 -12.96 7.64
C GLN A 80 -28.59 -13.19 7.56
N ALA A 81 -27.78 -12.21 7.93
CA ALA A 81 -26.33 -12.33 7.95
C ALA A 81 -25.86 -13.44 8.90
N HIS A 82 -26.49 -13.57 10.06
CA HIS A 82 -26.22 -14.67 11.00
C HIS A 82 -26.56 -16.04 10.38
N ARG A 83 -27.75 -16.20 9.79
CA ARG A 83 -28.14 -17.43 9.08
C ARG A 83 -27.18 -17.77 7.94
N GLN A 84 -26.78 -16.77 7.15
CA GLN A 84 -25.85 -16.96 6.04
C GLN A 84 -24.45 -17.37 6.53
N ARG A 85 -23.98 -16.87 7.68
CA ARG A 85 -22.72 -17.32 8.30
C ARG A 85 -22.82 -18.76 8.80
N HIS A 86 -23.91 -19.14 9.47
CA HIS A 86 -24.14 -20.53 9.88
C HIS A 86 -24.25 -21.48 8.68
N ALA A 87 -24.80 -21.00 7.56
CA ALA A 87 -24.86 -21.74 6.31
C ALA A 87 -23.54 -21.72 5.50
N GLY A 88 -22.45 -21.14 6.04
CA GLY A 88 -21.14 -21.04 5.37
C GLY A 88 -21.11 -20.12 4.15
N ARG A 89 -22.18 -19.38 3.86
CA ARG A 89 -22.29 -18.47 2.70
C ARG A 89 -21.62 -17.12 2.92
N LEU A 90 -21.34 -16.76 4.17
CA LEU A 90 -20.59 -15.57 4.54
C LEU A 90 -19.36 -15.97 5.37
N PRO A 91 -18.24 -15.23 5.24
CA PRO A 91 -17.05 -15.49 6.04
C PRO A 91 -17.36 -15.35 7.53
N PRO A 92 -16.64 -16.10 8.38
CA PRO A 92 -16.82 -16.07 9.82
C PRO A 92 -16.58 -14.65 10.37
N GLN A 93 -17.17 -14.37 11.52
CA GLN A 93 -17.11 -13.03 12.09
C GLN A 93 -15.66 -12.67 12.45
N ARG A 94 -15.22 -11.49 11.98
CA ARG A 94 -13.84 -11.04 12.19
C ARG A 94 -13.58 -10.71 13.67
N PRO A 95 -12.37 -10.94 14.17
CA PRO A 95 -12.00 -10.60 15.54
C PRO A 95 -12.12 -9.11 15.76
N ARG A 96 -12.76 -8.73 16.88
CA ARG A 96 -12.90 -7.33 17.28
C ARG A 96 -11.87 -7.00 18.35
N PHE A 97 -11.09 -5.95 18.13
CA PHE A 97 -10.20 -5.39 19.13
C PHE A 97 -10.92 -4.28 19.89
N GLY A 98 -10.86 -4.33 21.23
CA GLY A 98 -11.47 -3.29 22.06
C GLY A 98 -10.88 -1.91 21.82
N VAL A 99 -11.70 -0.86 21.97
CA VAL A 99 -11.32 0.54 21.72
C VAL A 99 -10.11 0.97 22.56
N ALA A 100 -10.05 0.55 23.83
CA ALA A 100 -8.90 0.82 24.70
C ALA A 100 -7.58 0.30 24.11
N ARG A 101 -7.62 -0.85 23.42
CA ARG A 101 -6.46 -1.48 22.81
C ARG A 101 -6.03 -0.72 21.54
N TRP A 102 -6.99 -0.22 20.77
CA TRP A 102 -6.76 0.69 19.64
C TRP A 102 -6.11 2.00 20.09
N LEU A 103 -6.62 2.61 21.17
CA LEU A 103 -6.10 3.88 21.68
C LEU A 103 -4.68 3.74 22.23
N ARG A 104 -4.43 2.68 23.02
CA ARG A 104 -3.14 2.47 23.68
C ARG A 104 -2.08 1.91 22.73
N TYR A 105 -2.46 1.10 21.75
CA TYR A 105 -1.55 0.37 20.86
C TYR A 105 -2.02 0.36 19.39
N PRO A 106 -2.15 1.53 18.73
CA PRO A 106 -2.75 1.62 17.40
C PRO A 106 -1.98 0.82 16.34
N ARG A 107 -0.65 0.89 16.36
CA ARG A 107 0.20 0.18 15.38
C ARG A 107 0.10 -1.35 15.47
N ILE A 108 -0.04 -1.88 16.69
CA ILE A 108 -0.18 -3.33 16.90
C ILE A 108 -1.60 -3.77 16.53
N SER A 109 -2.60 -2.97 16.87
CA SER A 109 -4.01 -3.22 16.51
C SER A 109 -4.21 -3.26 14.99
N ILE A 110 -3.58 -2.35 14.23
CA ILE A 110 -3.59 -2.38 12.76
C ILE A 110 -2.99 -3.70 12.25
N ARG A 111 -1.82 -4.10 12.74
CA ARG A 111 -1.15 -5.35 12.30
C ARG A 111 -1.95 -6.60 12.64
N ALA A 112 -2.48 -6.67 13.87
CA ALA A 112 -3.33 -7.78 14.29
C ALA A 112 -4.58 -7.89 13.43
N THR A 113 -5.17 -6.74 13.05
CA THR A 113 -6.30 -6.70 12.11
C THR A 113 -5.89 -7.16 10.71
N SER A 114 -4.71 -6.76 10.22
CA SER A 114 -4.20 -7.24 8.94
C SER A 114 -3.98 -8.76 8.91
N PHE A 115 -3.42 -9.34 9.99
CA PHE A 115 -3.26 -10.79 10.11
C PHE A 115 -4.61 -11.51 10.18
N ALA A 116 -5.57 -10.97 10.94
CA ALA A 116 -6.91 -11.52 10.98
C ALA A 116 -7.59 -11.55 9.60
N ILE A 117 -7.40 -10.51 8.79
CA ILE A 117 -7.97 -10.45 7.43
C ILE A 117 -7.26 -11.42 6.48
N ARG A 118 -5.92 -11.45 6.50
CA ARG A 118 -5.11 -12.26 5.57
C ARG A 118 -5.19 -13.75 5.86
N ASP A 119 -5.12 -14.11 7.15
CA ASP A 119 -5.00 -15.50 7.60
C ASP A 119 -6.34 -16.05 8.13
N ASN A 120 -7.43 -15.30 7.92
CA ASN A 120 -8.80 -15.60 8.36
C ASN A 120 -8.91 -16.01 9.85
N LEU A 121 -8.09 -15.39 10.70
CA LEU A 121 -8.07 -15.68 12.14
C LEU A 121 -9.32 -15.07 12.78
N THR A 122 -10.14 -15.90 13.42
CA THR A 122 -11.36 -15.47 14.14
C THR A 122 -11.07 -15.11 15.59
N ASP A 123 -10.03 -15.68 16.20
CA ASP A 123 -9.63 -15.42 17.58
C ASP A 123 -8.79 -14.12 17.70
N PRO A 124 -9.28 -13.08 18.41
CA PRO A 124 -8.54 -11.84 18.64
C PRO A 124 -7.21 -12.04 19.38
N HIS A 125 -7.12 -13.03 20.28
CA HIS A 125 -5.90 -13.29 21.03
C HIS A 125 -4.80 -13.84 20.11
N VAL A 126 -5.14 -14.83 19.27
CA VAL A 126 -4.21 -15.41 18.28
C VAL A 126 -3.74 -14.36 17.27
N ALA A 127 -4.64 -13.51 16.77
CA ALA A 127 -4.27 -12.43 15.86
C ALA A 127 -3.32 -11.41 16.53
N TRP A 128 -3.54 -11.13 17.81
CA TRP A 128 -2.72 -10.20 18.59
C TRP A 128 -1.32 -10.74 18.89
N THR A 129 -1.21 -11.99 19.34
CA THR A 129 0.07 -12.63 19.63
C THR A 129 0.90 -12.83 18.36
N THR A 130 0.25 -13.15 17.24
CA THR A 130 0.89 -13.19 15.90
C THR A 130 1.46 -11.83 15.52
N ALA A 131 0.71 -10.75 15.72
CA ALA A 131 1.21 -9.40 15.46
C ALA A 131 2.42 -9.03 16.33
N LEU A 132 2.40 -9.41 17.62
CA LEU A 132 3.49 -9.14 18.55
C LEU A 132 4.76 -9.92 18.21
N THR A 133 4.62 -11.21 17.89
CA THR A 133 5.75 -12.07 17.52
C THR A 133 6.42 -11.55 16.25
N GLU A 134 5.64 -11.12 15.25
CA GLU A 134 6.19 -10.52 14.04
C GLU A 134 6.92 -9.20 14.31
N VAL A 135 6.39 -8.35 15.19
CA VAL A 135 7.08 -7.11 15.60
C VAL A 135 8.41 -7.43 16.29
N ARG A 136 8.46 -8.45 17.15
CA ARG A 136 9.70 -8.89 17.81
C ARG A 136 10.72 -9.42 16.79
N ARG A 137 10.31 -10.33 15.90
CA ARG A 137 11.15 -10.87 14.82
C ARG A 137 11.71 -9.76 13.93
N ALA A 138 10.88 -8.80 13.52
CA ALA A 138 11.32 -7.67 12.71
C ALA A 138 12.29 -6.74 13.44
N ARG A 139 12.23 -6.65 14.78
CA ARG A 139 13.19 -5.89 15.59
C ARG A 139 14.52 -6.63 15.72
N GLU A 140 14.48 -7.93 15.99
CA GLU A 140 15.65 -8.80 16.06
C GLU A 140 16.41 -8.81 14.74
N PHE A 141 15.71 -8.98 13.62
CA PHE A 141 16.30 -8.92 12.29
C PHE A 141 17.00 -7.57 12.04
N ARG A 142 16.35 -6.46 12.41
CA ARG A 142 16.97 -5.12 12.33
C ARG A 142 18.19 -4.98 13.22
N ARG A 143 18.17 -5.53 14.43
CA ARG A 143 19.32 -5.53 15.36
C ARG A 143 20.48 -6.35 14.78
N ASN A 144 20.21 -7.58 14.34
CA ASN A 144 21.20 -8.48 13.76
C ASN A 144 21.82 -7.88 12.50
N ARG A 145 21.01 -7.26 11.64
CA ARG A 145 21.50 -6.55 10.44
C ARG A 145 22.44 -5.40 10.79
N ARG A 146 22.18 -4.66 11.88
CA ARG A 146 23.09 -3.59 12.34
C ARG A 146 24.40 -4.15 12.87
N ILE A 147 24.35 -5.25 13.64
CA ILE A 147 25.55 -5.92 14.16
C ILE A 147 26.39 -6.47 13.00
N PHE A 148 25.76 -7.16 12.05
CA PHE A 148 26.44 -7.69 10.87
C PHE A 148 27.10 -6.58 10.06
N ARG A 149 26.41 -5.46 9.81
CA ARG A 149 26.98 -4.28 9.13
C ARG A 149 28.18 -3.68 9.85
N ARG A 150 28.15 -3.63 11.19
CA ARG A 150 29.28 -3.14 11.99
C ARG A 150 30.47 -4.09 11.91
N ARG A 151 30.24 -5.40 11.99
CA ARG A 151 31.29 -6.42 11.88
C ARG A 151 31.94 -6.41 10.49
N THR A 152 31.14 -6.40 9.43
CA THR A 152 31.66 -6.31 8.05
C THR A 152 32.47 -5.04 7.83
N ARG A 153 32.03 -3.87 8.35
CA ARG A 153 32.82 -2.63 8.25
C ARG A 153 34.17 -2.73 8.95
N LYS A 154 34.23 -3.33 10.15
CA LYS A 154 35.49 -3.55 10.88
C LYS A 154 36.43 -4.51 10.14
N LEU A 155 35.89 -5.59 9.57
CA LEU A 155 36.68 -6.54 8.78
C LEU A 155 37.28 -5.88 7.54
N LEU A 156 36.50 -5.08 6.82
CA LEU A 156 37.00 -4.31 5.67
C LEU A 156 38.08 -3.30 6.07
N GLN A 157 37.93 -2.63 7.23
CA GLN A 157 38.96 -1.73 7.74
C GLN A 157 40.26 -2.48 8.07
N HIS A 158 40.20 -3.60 8.80
CA HIS A 158 41.39 -4.42 9.09
C HIS A 158 42.06 -4.92 7.81
N GLN A 159 41.28 -5.38 6.82
CA GLN A 159 41.81 -5.83 5.54
C GLN A 159 42.49 -4.69 4.78
N SER A 160 41.93 -3.47 4.79
CA SER A 160 42.55 -2.31 4.17
C SER A 160 43.87 -1.90 4.84
N HIS A 161 43.94 -1.97 6.17
CA HIS A 161 45.19 -1.72 6.89
C HIS A 161 46.24 -2.78 6.53
N PHE A 162 45.89 -4.06 6.55
CA PHE A 162 46.81 -5.13 6.20
C PHE A 162 47.30 -5.01 4.75
N ARG A 163 46.39 -4.75 3.80
CA ARG A 163 46.75 -4.54 2.39
C ARG A 163 47.68 -3.34 2.19
N ARG A 164 47.52 -2.28 2.99
CA ARG A 164 48.41 -1.11 2.95
C ARG A 164 49.78 -1.43 3.51
N SER A 165 49.86 -2.25 4.56
CA SER A 165 51.14 -2.70 5.14
C SER A 165 51.85 -3.76 4.29
N ALA A 166 51.11 -4.57 3.53
CA ALA A 166 51.65 -5.58 2.63
C ALA A 166 51.88 -5.07 1.20
N ALA A 167 51.60 -3.78 0.94
CA ALA A 167 51.98 -3.16 -0.32
C ALA A 167 53.52 -3.15 -0.36
N PRO A 168 54.16 -3.73 -1.39
CA PRO A 168 55.60 -3.63 -1.54
C PRO A 168 56.00 -2.13 -1.54
N PRO A 169 57.16 -1.77 -0.98
CA PRO A 169 57.63 -0.39 -1.03
C PRO A 169 57.57 0.07 -2.48
N GLU A 170 56.93 1.22 -2.72
CA GLU A 170 56.79 1.73 -4.07
C GLU A 170 58.18 1.79 -4.70
N PRO A 171 58.40 1.21 -5.89
CA PRO A 171 59.62 1.47 -6.63
C PRO A 171 59.70 2.98 -6.80
N GLU A 172 60.84 3.58 -6.43
CA GLU A 172 61.11 5.01 -6.56
C GLU A 172 60.64 5.48 -7.93
N CYS A 173 59.51 6.19 -7.95
CA CYS A 173 58.99 6.75 -9.18
C CYS A 173 59.98 7.84 -9.62
N PRO A 174 60.60 7.72 -10.81
CA PRO A 174 61.41 8.79 -11.35
C PRO A 174 60.56 10.07 -11.47
N PRO A 175 61.17 11.26 -11.35
CA PRO A 175 60.46 12.54 -11.29
C PRO A 175 59.58 12.71 -12.54
N LEU A 176 58.28 12.59 -12.35
CA LEU A 176 57.28 12.83 -13.39
C LEU A 176 57.14 14.35 -13.58
N ILE A 177 57.50 14.76 -14.79
CA ILE A 177 57.29 16.08 -15.36
C ILE A 177 55.83 16.50 -15.14
N GLU A 178 55.67 17.65 -14.51
CA GLU A 178 54.43 18.33 -14.19
C GLU A 178 53.64 18.64 -15.48
N PRO A 179 52.47 18.02 -15.71
CA PRO A 179 51.57 18.47 -16.76
C PRO A 179 50.72 19.62 -16.20
N LEU A 180 50.96 20.79 -16.78
CA LEU A 180 50.19 22.01 -16.68
C LEU A 180 48.67 21.75 -16.62
N LEU A 181 48.06 22.14 -15.49
CA LEU A 181 46.62 22.25 -15.29
C LEU A 181 45.97 23.19 -16.31
N PRO A 182 44.80 22.86 -16.86
CA PRO A 182 43.83 23.85 -17.31
C PRO A 182 42.63 23.90 -16.35
N GLY A 183 42.40 25.09 -15.79
CA GLY A 183 41.08 25.72 -15.73
C GLY A 183 40.03 25.17 -14.75
N PRO A 184 39.62 25.95 -13.74
CA PRO A 184 38.42 25.70 -12.97
C PRO A 184 37.23 26.35 -13.67
N ASP A 185 36.37 25.60 -14.35
CA ASP A 185 35.01 26.05 -14.69
C ASP A 185 34.14 24.84 -15.08
N GLY A 186 33.03 24.65 -14.38
CA GLY A 186 31.95 23.75 -14.83
C GLY A 186 31.39 22.84 -13.74
N ASP A 187 30.53 23.41 -12.88
CA ASP A 187 29.55 22.66 -12.08
C ASP A 187 28.48 22.03 -13.00
N GLY A 188 28.89 21.06 -13.81
CA GLY A 188 28.01 20.15 -14.50
C GLY A 188 28.31 18.77 -13.97
N ARG A 189 27.76 18.38 -12.81
CA ARG A 189 27.88 16.99 -12.35
C ARG A 189 27.18 16.08 -13.38
N PRO A 190 27.89 15.30 -14.21
CA PRO A 190 27.24 14.19 -14.87
C PRO A 190 26.83 13.23 -13.75
N SER A 191 25.55 12.86 -13.71
CA SER A 191 25.08 11.70 -12.98
C SER A 191 26.02 10.54 -13.30
N GLN A 192 26.87 10.16 -12.33
CA GLN A 192 27.79 9.06 -12.51
C GLN A 192 26.97 7.88 -13.03
N PRO A 193 27.30 7.31 -14.21
CA PRO A 193 26.65 6.11 -14.69
C PRO A 193 26.74 5.09 -13.57
N THR A 194 25.64 4.38 -13.32
CA THR A 194 25.53 3.33 -12.29
C THR A 194 26.40 2.14 -12.72
N GLN A 195 27.72 2.34 -12.75
CA GLN A 195 28.71 1.37 -13.19
C GLN A 195 28.70 0.21 -12.21
N GLY A 196 28.36 -0.97 -12.71
CA GLY A 196 28.45 -2.24 -11.98
C GLY A 196 27.12 -2.94 -11.66
N VAL A 197 25.97 -2.43 -12.12
CA VAL A 197 24.72 -3.20 -12.04
C VAL A 197 24.40 -3.82 -13.39
N ASP A 198 24.62 -5.13 -13.52
CA ASP A 198 24.18 -5.88 -14.70
C ASP A 198 22.64 -5.90 -14.78
N VAL A 199 22.13 -5.41 -15.90
CA VAL A 199 20.70 -5.29 -16.27
C VAL A 199 20.42 -5.90 -17.63
N SER A 200 21.41 -6.58 -18.23
CA SER A 200 21.35 -7.11 -19.60
C SER A 200 20.19 -8.08 -19.79
N ASP A 201 19.84 -8.81 -18.73
CA ASP A 201 18.69 -9.73 -18.62
C ASP A 201 17.33 -9.05 -18.80
N LEU A 202 17.22 -7.76 -18.45
CA LEU A 202 15.96 -7.02 -18.43
C LEU A 202 15.80 -6.04 -19.59
N LEU A 203 16.86 -5.78 -20.37
CA LEU A 203 16.84 -4.81 -21.46
C LEU A 203 15.88 -5.16 -22.60
N PRO A 204 15.74 -6.43 -23.07
CA PRO A 204 14.80 -6.75 -24.15
C PRO A 204 13.36 -6.40 -23.75
N VAL A 205 12.93 -6.87 -22.58
CA VAL A 205 11.59 -6.62 -22.03
C VAL A 205 11.36 -5.14 -21.76
N ALA A 206 12.37 -4.44 -21.22
CA ALA A 206 12.25 -3.02 -20.93
C ALA A 206 12.11 -2.16 -22.20
N ARG A 207 12.72 -2.58 -23.32
CA ARG A 207 12.59 -1.91 -24.62
C ARG A 207 11.19 -2.09 -25.22
N GLU A 208 10.62 -3.29 -25.14
CA GLU A 208 9.23 -3.55 -25.57
C GLU A 208 8.24 -2.68 -24.80
N VAL A 209 8.34 -2.68 -23.46
CA VAL A 209 7.48 -1.84 -22.59
C VAL A 209 7.65 -0.36 -22.93
N ALA A 210 8.88 0.09 -23.20
CA ALA A 210 9.14 1.48 -23.56
C ALA A 210 8.53 1.87 -24.91
N ALA A 211 8.58 0.97 -25.89
CA ALA A 211 7.94 1.17 -27.19
C ALA A 211 6.41 1.27 -27.05
N GLU A 212 5.78 0.44 -26.22
CA GLU A 212 4.34 0.51 -25.92
C GLU A 212 3.95 1.82 -25.22
N LEU A 213 4.80 2.33 -24.33
CA LEU A 213 4.54 3.57 -23.58
C LEU A 213 4.77 4.83 -24.43
N GLY A 214 5.70 4.79 -25.38
CA GLY A 214 6.05 5.90 -26.26
C GLY A 214 6.27 7.23 -25.51
N PRO A 215 5.52 8.30 -25.82
CA PRO A 215 5.68 9.62 -25.18
C PRO A 215 5.26 9.63 -23.70
N ARG A 216 4.55 8.59 -23.23
CA ARG A 216 4.10 8.45 -21.84
C ARG A 216 5.11 7.71 -20.96
N LEU A 217 6.34 7.51 -21.44
CA LEU A 217 7.41 6.85 -20.72
C LEU A 217 7.74 7.59 -19.42
N SER A 218 7.42 6.96 -18.30
CA SER A 218 7.89 7.37 -16.98
C SER A 218 8.57 6.18 -16.30
N ARG A 219 9.45 6.47 -15.35
CA ARG A 219 10.18 5.43 -14.61
C ARG A 219 9.23 4.43 -13.95
N ASP A 220 8.17 4.90 -13.31
CA ASP A 220 7.24 4.03 -12.60
C ASP A 220 6.43 3.16 -13.57
N ARG A 221 5.95 3.74 -14.69
CA ARG A 221 5.22 2.98 -15.72
C ARG A 221 6.08 1.92 -16.40
N LEU A 222 7.35 2.23 -16.66
CA LEU A 222 8.31 1.26 -17.19
C LEU A 222 8.47 0.08 -16.22
N LEU A 223 8.66 0.37 -14.93
CA LEU A 223 8.83 -0.66 -13.90
C LEU A 223 7.57 -1.49 -13.68
N ASP A 224 6.38 -0.88 -13.76
CA ASP A 224 5.11 -1.59 -13.63
C ASP A 224 4.85 -2.48 -14.85
N GLY A 225 5.18 -2.03 -16.06
CA GLY A 225 5.09 -2.85 -17.28
C GLY A 225 6.03 -4.07 -17.25
N ILE A 226 7.25 -3.91 -16.72
CA ILE A 226 8.19 -5.02 -16.52
C ILE A 226 7.66 -6.02 -15.49
N ARG A 227 7.03 -5.55 -14.40
CA ARG A 227 6.41 -6.43 -13.38
C ARG A 227 5.18 -7.16 -13.91
N ALA A 228 4.37 -6.50 -14.74
CA ALA A 228 3.20 -7.11 -15.37
C ALA A 228 3.59 -8.31 -16.25
N ARG A 229 4.81 -8.28 -16.82
CA ARG A 229 5.40 -9.38 -17.60
C ARG A 229 6.12 -10.43 -16.75
N GLY A 230 5.98 -10.40 -15.42
CA GLY A 230 6.52 -11.42 -14.51
C GLY A 230 7.98 -11.20 -14.07
N HIS A 231 8.60 -10.06 -14.41
CA HIS A 231 9.99 -9.80 -14.04
C HIS A 231 10.11 -8.93 -12.78
N THR A 232 10.92 -9.36 -11.82
CA THR A 232 11.16 -8.60 -10.58
C THR A 232 12.38 -7.70 -10.69
N VAL A 233 12.21 -6.40 -10.42
CA VAL A 233 13.30 -5.40 -10.50
C VAL A 233 13.76 -4.97 -9.09
N GLY A 234 14.95 -5.42 -8.69
CA GLY A 234 15.61 -5.04 -7.45
C GLY A 234 15.99 -3.56 -7.39
N GLY A 235 16.04 -2.98 -6.18
CA GLY A 235 16.13 -1.52 -5.99
C GLY A 235 17.31 -0.82 -6.71
N ARG A 236 18.47 -1.47 -6.82
CA ARG A 236 19.64 -0.92 -7.56
C ARG A 236 19.47 -0.98 -9.08
N ARG A 237 18.79 -2.00 -9.61
CA ARG A 237 18.52 -2.18 -11.06
C ARG A 237 17.50 -1.17 -11.60
N ARG A 238 16.63 -0.62 -10.74
CA ARG A 238 15.55 0.30 -11.14
C ARG A 238 16.03 1.62 -11.76
N ALA A 239 17.19 2.14 -11.33
CA ALA A 239 17.75 3.36 -11.91
C ALA A 239 18.46 3.05 -13.24
N ALA A 240 19.38 2.08 -13.20
CA ALA A 240 20.15 1.65 -14.36
C ALA A 240 19.28 1.27 -15.58
N ILE A 241 18.19 0.51 -15.38
CA ILE A 241 17.29 0.14 -16.50
C ILE A 241 16.65 1.39 -17.12
N TYR A 242 16.16 2.32 -16.30
CA TYR A 242 15.50 3.52 -16.79
C TYR A 242 16.47 4.43 -17.55
N ASP A 243 17.69 4.60 -17.04
CA ASP A 243 18.72 5.44 -17.66
C ASP A 243 19.14 4.87 -19.03
N VAL A 244 19.36 3.56 -19.13
CA VAL A 244 19.71 2.87 -20.39
C VAL A 244 18.57 2.95 -21.42
N VAL A 245 17.33 2.72 -20.99
CA VAL A 245 16.15 2.78 -21.88
C VAL A 245 15.88 4.21 -22.34
N ARG A 246 15.96 5.20 -21.44
CA ARG A 246 15.78 6.61 -21.77
C ARG A 246 16.83 7.10 -22.76
N ALA A 247 18.09 6.73 -22.56
CA ALA A 247 19.17 7.05 -23.49
C ALA A 247 18.92 6.43 -24.88
N SER A 248 18.42 5.18 -24.92
CA SER A 248 18.07 4.49 -26.17
C SER A 248 16.93 5.19 -26.92
N VAL A 249 15.87 5.62 -26.21
CA VAL A 249 14.72 6.33 -26.80
C VAL A 249 15.12 7.72 -27.29
N LEU A 250 15.93 8.46 -26.52
CA LEU A 250 16.45 9.77 -26.94
C LEU A 250 17.37 9.66 -28.17
N SER A 251 18.20 8.61 -28.24
CA SER A 251 19.03 8.35 -29.42
C SER A 251 18.21 7.95 -30.65
N ALA A 252 17.07 7.27 -30.46
CA ALA A 252 16.16 6.89 -31.55
C ALA A 252 15.28 8.05 -32.05
N GLY A 253 14.97 9.02 -31.18
CA GLY A 253 14.16 10.20 -31.51
C GLY A 253 14.93 11.38 -32.08
N SER A 254 16.26 11.29 -32.26
CA SER A 254 17.04 12.38 -32.86
C SER A 254 16.75 12.46 -34.37
N PRO A 255 16.22 13.59 -34.87
CA PRO A 255 15.83 13.75 -36.28
C PRO A 255 16.99 13.58 -37.27
N ASP A 256 18.24 13.74 -36.82
CA ASP A 256 19.44 13.61 -37.66
C ASP A 256 19.67 12.19 -38.21
N ARG A 257 19.07 11.15 -37.61
CA ARG A 257 19.24 9.76 -38.09
C ARG A 257 18.32 9.40 -39.27
N VAL A 258 17.19 10.11 -39.42
CA VAL A 258 16.29 9.92 -40.56
C VAL A 258 16.89 10.56 -41.82
N ALA A 259 17.69 11.61 -41.68
CA ALA A 259 18.38 12.24 -42.82
C ALA A 259 19.49 11.37 -43.44
N ASN A 260 20.14 10.49 -42.66
CA ASN A 260 21.27 9.66 -43.12
C ASN A 260 20.89 8.24 -43.60
N SER A 261 19.60 7.91 -43.70
CA SER A 261 19.13 6.60 -44.20
C SER A 261 18.37 6.69 -45.53
N LEU A 262 18.30 7.88 -46.15
CA LEU A 262 17.86 8.00 -47.53
C LEU A 262 18.98 7.53 -48.47
N PRO A 263 18.72 6.53 -49.34
CA PRO A 263 19.70 6.11 -50.34
C PRO A 263 19.97 7.28 -51.29
N LEU A 264 21.25 7.63 -51.48
CA LEU A 264 21.67 8.63 -52.45
C LEU A 264 21.13 8.25 -53.84
N PRO A 265 20.36 9.12 -54.51
CA PRO A 265 19.90 8.85 -55.86
C PRO A 265 21.05 9.10 -56.85
N GLY A 266 21.58 8.04 -57.45
CA GLY A 266 22.31 8.18 -58.72
C GLY A 266 23.46 7.19 -58.93
N ALA A 267 23.19 6.14 -59.70
CA ALA A 267 24.19 5.53 -60.59
C ALA A 267 23.47 4.76 -61.71
N SER A 268 22.72 5.46 -62.56
CA SER A 268 22.23 4.90 -63.82
C SER A 268 23.40 4.78 -64.79
N MET A 269 23.93 3.56 -64.90
CA MET A 269 24.97 3.15 -65.83
C MET A 269 24.39 3.16 -67.25
N ARG A 270 24.88 4.08 -68.10
CA ARG A 270 24.67 4.06 -69.55
C ARG A 270 25.41 2.86 -70.14
N LEU A 271 24.74 2.03 -70.91
CA LEU A 271 25.35 1.31 -72.02
C LEU A 271 24.36 1.25 -73.19
N SER A 272 24.72 1.98 -74.26
CA SER A 272 24.30 1.74 -75.64
C SER A 272 24.85 0.37 -76.11
N PRO A 273 24.30 -0.22 -77.18
CA PRO A 273 24.43 0.29 -78.56
C PRO A 273 23.11 0.78 -79.15
#